data_AF-A0A918EVY7-F1
#
_entry.id   AF-A0A918EVY7-F1
#
_cell.length_a   1.000
_cell.length_b   1.000
_cell.length_c   1.000
_cell.angle_alpha   90.00
_cell.angle_beta   90.00
_cell.angle_gamma   90.00
#
_symmetry.space_group_name_H-M   'P 1'
#
loop_
_entity.id
_entity.type
_entity.pdbx_description
1 polymer ?
#
loop_
_entity_poly.entity_id
_entity_poly.type
_entity_poly.pdbx_seq_one_letter_code
_entity_poly.pdbx_strand_id
1 'polypeptide(L)'
;MTEQPEATLLRARLTAEVPAVRSRMPESLSATGRLVAEAVARRTGPDPDGLEVRVCATAPAGGLLEASRYTAERGHTDDLADLVDRAPDVFEHGPPARKSRGPAART
;
A
#
# COMPACT_ATOMS: atom_id res chain seq x y z
N MET A 1 -16.30 6.11 -9.01
CA MET A 1 -16.69 5.85 -7.62
C MET A 1 -15.84 6.76 -6.74
N THR A 2 -16.34 7.95 -6.42
CA THR A 2 -15.69 8.84 -5.46
C THR A 2 -16.14 8.42 -4.08
N GLU A 3 -15.26 7.74 -3.35
CA GLU A 3 -15.48 7.46 -1.93
C GLU A 3 -15.60 8.79 -1.18
N GLN A 4 -16.58 8.91 -0.30
CA GLN A 4 -16.71 10.12 0.51
C GLN A 4 -15.50 10.21 1.46
N PRO A 5 -14.82 11.36 1.55
CA PRO A 5 -13.60 11.52 2.34
C PRO A 5 -13.79 11.10 3.81
N GLU A 6 -14.98 11.29 4.36
CA GLU A 6 -15.33 10.84 5.71
C GLU A 6 -15.28 9.30 5.88
N ALA A 7 -15.71 8.54 4.88
CA ALA A 7 -15.68 7.08 4.92
C ALA A 7 -14.24 6.54 4.88
N THR A 8 -13.36 7.19 4.10
CA THR A 8 -11.94 6.87 4.04
C THR A 8 -11.26 7.16 5.37
N LEU A 9 -11.53 8.32 5.98
CA LEU A 9 -11.01 8.68 7.30
C LEU A 9 -11.51 7.72 8.39
N LEU A 10 -12.80 7.35 8.36
CA LEU A 10 -13.36 6.37 9.30
C LEU A 10 -12.66 5.00 9.18
N ARG A 11 -12.44 4.52 7.96
CA ARG A 11 -11.70 3.26 7.74
C ARG A 11 -10.25 3.34 8.20
N ALA A 12 -9.55 4.43 7.90
CA ALA A 12 -8.18 4.65 8.37
C ALA A 12 -8.12 4.62 9.91
N ARG A 13 -9.05 5.33 10.57
CA ARG A 13 -9.17 5.35 12.03
C ARG A 13 -9.48 3.98 12.62
N LEU A 14 -10.43 3.23 12.07
CA LEU A 14 -10.75 1.87 12.54
C LEU A 14 -9.58 0.91 12.38
N THR A 15 -8.79 1.07 11.30
CA THR A 15 -7.55 0.30 11.09
C THR A 15 -6.52 0.62 12.17
N ALA A 16 -6.39 1.88 12.58
CA ALA A 16 -5.49 2.28 13.65
C ALA A 16 -5.98 1.77 15.02
N GLU A 17 -7.25 1.98 15.34
CA GLU A 17 -7.76 1.84 16.71
C GLU A 17 -8.26 0.43 17.04
N VAL A 18 -8.70 -0.38 16.05
CA VAL A 18 -9.38 -1.66 16.31
C VAL A 18 -8.51 -2.86 15.90
N PRO A 19 -7.98 -3.65 16.86
CA PRO A 19 -7.14 -4.82 16.56
C PRO A 19 -7.83 -5.86 15.67
N ALA A 20 -9.11 -6.14 15.91
CA ALA A 20 -9.88 -7.10 15.11
C ALA A 20 -10.04 -6.68 13.64
N VAL A 21 -10.08 -5.37 13.36
CA VAL A 21 -10.11 -4.83 11.99
C VAL A 21 -8.77 -5.11 11.30
N ARG A 22 -7.65 -4.84 11.98
CA ARG A 22 -6.30 -5.11 11.44
C ARG A 22 -6.08 -6.59 11.12
N SER A 23 -6.55 -7.49 11.99
CA SER A 23 -6.40 -8.94 11.79
C SER A 23 -7.18 -9.46 10.58
N ARG A 24 -8.33 -8.87 10.26
CA ARG A 24 -9.16 -9.26 9.10
C ARG A 24 -8.73 -8.66 7.77
N MET A 25 -7.97 -7.57 7.78
CA MET A 25 -7.55 -6.90 6.55
C MET A 25 -6.76 -7.81 5.59
N PRO A 26 -5.76 -8.60 6.05
CA PRO A 26 -5.04 -9.53 5.17
C PRO A 26 -5.96 -10.53 4.45
N GLU A 27 -7.00 -11.01 5.12
CA GLU A 27 -7.98 -11.95 4.53
C GLU A 27 -8.81 -11.27 3.43
N SER A 28 -9.27 -10.04 3.69
CA SER A 28 -10.00 -9.24 2.70
C SER A 28 -9.14 -8.87 1.49
N LEU A 29 -7.86 -8.56 1.73
CA LEU A 29 -6.88 -8.26 0.68
C LEU A 29 -6.50 -9.52 -0.11
N SER A 30 -6.44 -10.69 0.52
CA SER A 30 -6.20 -11.97 -0.16
C SER A 30 -7.31 -12.32 -1.16
N ALA A 31 -8.58 -12.14 -0.77
CA ALA A 31 -9.72 -12.32 -1.67
C ALA A 31 -9.67 -11.35 -2.86
N THR A 32 -9.35 -10.07 -2.60
CA THR A 32 -9.20 -9.05 -3.66
C THR A 32 -8.00 -9.35 -4.56
N GLY A 33 -6.89 -9.81 -3.98
CA GLY A 33 -5.65 -10.14 -4.67
C GLY A 33 -5.83 -11.25 -5.69
N ARG A 34 -6.73 -12.22 -5.47
CA ARG A 34 -7.07 -13.25 -6.46
C ARG A 34 -7.72 -12.67 -7.71
N LEU A 35 -8.67 -11.74 -7.56
CA LEU A 35 -9.31 -11.06 -8.70
C LEU A 35 -8.30 -10.25 -9.51
N VAL A 36 -7.35 -9.60 -8.82
CA VAL A 36 -6.26 -8.86 -9.46
C VAL A 36 -5.30 -9.82 -10.17
N ALA A 37 -4.94 -10.95 -9.55
CA ALA A 37 -4.07 -11.98 -10.14
C ALA A 37 -4.65 -12.55 -11.44
N GLU A 38 -5.95 -12.86 -11.47
CA GLU A 38 -6.64 -13.29 -12.69
C GLU A 38 -6.59 -12.21 -13.79
N ALA A 39 -6.77 -10.94 -13.42
CA ALA A 39 -6.70 -9.83 -14.38
C ALA A 39 -5.28 -9.61 -14.94
N VAL A 40 -4.27 -9.78 -14.09
CA VAL A 40 -2.85 -9.73 -14.48
C VAL A 40 -2.52 -10.88 -15.42
N ALA A 41 -2.83 -12.12 -15.04
CA ALA A 41 -2.58 -13.32 -15.84
C ALA A 41 -3.18 -13.23 -17.25
N ARG A 42 -4.43 -12.74 -17.37
CA ARG A 42 -5.08 -12.52 -18.68
C ARG A 42 -4.33 -11.54 -19.58
N ARG A 43 -3.61 -10.58 -19.01
CA ARG A 43 -2.89 -9.53 -19.76
C ARG A 43 -1.43 -9.88 -20.04
N THR A 44 -0.79 -10.65 -19.16
CA THR A 44 0.65 -10.91 -19.25
C THR A 44 0.96 -12.32 -19.78
N GLY A 45 0.00 -13.25 -19.77
CA GLY A 45 0.18 -14.64 -20.22
C GLY A 45 0.72 -15.71 -19.25
N PRO A 46 1.26 -15.41 -18.03
CA PRO A 46 1.66 -16.43 -17.07
C PRO A 46 0.47 -17.03 -16.31
N ASP A 47 0.72 -18.19 -15.70
CA ASP A 47 -0.19 -18.89 -14.79
C ASP A 47 -0.65 -17.95 -13.65
N PRO A 48 -1.97 -17.74 -13.43
CA PRO A 48 -2.49 -16.95 -12.32
C PRO A 48 -2.04 -17.45 -10.93
N ASP A 49 -1.69 -18.73 -10.82
CA ASP A 49 -1.13 -19.32 -9.61
C ASP A 49 0.41 -19.27 -9.57
N GLY A 50 1.05 -18.65 -10.56
CA GLY A 50 2.49 -18.36 -10.56
C GLY A 50 2.88 -17.42 -9.42
N LEU A 51 4.08 -17.62 -8.86
CA LEU A 51 4.58 -16.77 -7.77
C LEU A 51 4.64 -15.30 -8.20
N GLU A 52 5.12 -15.03 -9.41
CA GLU A 52 5.29 -13.70 -9.98
C GLU A 52 3.94 -12.98 -10.10
N VAL A 53 2.90 -13.67 -10.54
CA VAL A 53 1.54 -13.10 -10.66
C VAL A 53 0.95 -12.82 -9.29
N ARG A 54 1.10 -13.74 -8.34
CA ARG A 54 0.61 -13.56 -6.97
C ARG A 54 1.32 -12.40 -6.25
N VAL A 55 2.64 -12.29 -6.40
CA VAL A 55 3.43 -11.18 -5.85
C VAL A 55 3.00 -9.86 -6.50
N CYS A 56 2.90 -9.82 -7.83
CA CYS A 56 2.47 -8.62 -8.56
C CYS A 56 1.05 -8.16 -8.16
N ALA A 57 0.14 -9.11 -7.93
CA ALA A 57 -1.23 -8.80 -7.54
C ALA A 57 -1.40 -8.38 -6.08
N THR A 58 -0.55 -8.87 -5.17
CA THR A 58 -0.67 -8.63 -3.72
C THR A 58 0.22 -7.49 -3.22
N ALA A 59 1.32 -7.16 -3.91
CA ALA A 59 2.21 -6.08 -3.51
C ALA A 59 1.50 -4.71 -3.40
N PRO A 60 0.66 -4.27 -4.36
CA PRO A 60 -0.07 -3.01 -4.25
C PRO A 60 -0.99 -2.94 -3.02
N ALA A 61 -1.65 -4.05 -2.68
CA ALA A 61 -2.49 -4.15 -1.50
C ALA A 61 -1.69 -3.98 -0.19
N GLY A 62 -0.48 -4.56 -0.13
CA GLY A 62 0.44 -4.36 0.99
C GLY A 62 0.90 -2.90 1.11
N GLY A 63 1.20 -2.25 -0.02
CA GLY A 63 1.56 -0.83 -0.06
C GLY A 63 0.46 0.08 0.46
N LEU A 64 -0.79 -0.15 0.04
CA LEU A 64 -1.96 0.62 0.51
C LEU A 64 -2.19 0.45 2.01
N LEU A 65 -2.06 -0.78 2.52
CA LEU A 65 -2.20 -1.08 3.95
C LEU A 65 -1.16 -0.31 4.77
N GLU A 66 0.10 -0.31 4.34
CA GLU A 66 1.14 0.40 5.07
C GLU A 66 1.10 1.91 4.91
N ALA A 67 0.67 2.45 3.77
CA ALA A 67 0.39 3.89 3.64
C ALA A 67 -0.71 4.34 4.63
N SER A 68 -1.76 3.52 4.79
CA SER A 68 -2.86 3.79 5.72
C SER A 68 -2.41 3.73 7.19
N ARG A 69 -1.52 2.80 7.54
CA ARG A 69 -0.94 2.74 8.90
C ARG A 69 0.01 3.90 9.16
N TYR A 70 0.91 4.18 8.23
CA TYR A 70 1.91 5.23 8.34
C TYR A 70 1.27 6.61 8.53
N THR A 71 0.22 6.92 7.77
CA THR A 71 -0.57 8.15 7.97
C THR A 71 -1.20 8.19 9.35
N ALA A 72 -1.85 7.11 9.78
CA ALA A 72 -2.52 7.05 11.07
C ALA A 72 -1.55 7.22 12.26
N GLU A 73 -0.37 6.61 12.21
CA GLU A 73 0.70 6.78 13.21
C GLU A 73 1.17 8.23 13.33
N ARG A 74 1.03 9.01 12.25
CA ARG A 74 1.42 10.43 12.18
C ARG A 74 0.26 11.39 12.37
N GLY A 75 -0.91 10.90 12.78
CA GLY A 75 -2.09 11.73 13.01
C GLY A 75 -2.77 12.21 11.71
N HIS A 76 -2.62 11.47 10.62
CA HIS A 76 -3.22 11.75 9.30
C HIS A 76 -2.79 13.10 8.71
N THR A 77 -1.56 13.55 9.02
CA THR A 77 -1.01 14.80 8.48
C THR A 77 -0.43 14.64 7.07
N ASP A 78 -0.03 13.43 6.71
CA ASP A 78 0.49 13.12 5.38
C ASP A 78 -0.68 12.83 4.42
N ASP A 79 -0.56 13.27 3.17
CA ASP A 79 -1.54 12.95 2.14
C ASP A 79 -1.46 11.45 1.78
N LEU A 80 -2.58 10.74 1.99
CA LEU A 80 -2.68 9.32 1.69
C LEU A 80 -2.51 9.05 0.19
N ALA A 81 -2.97 9.95 -0.69
CA ALA A 81 -2.81 9.80 -2.13
C ALA A 81 -1.34 9.84 -2.52
N ASP A 82 -0.59 10.82 -2.01
CA ASP A 82 0.85 10.94 -2.24
C ASP A 82 1.62 9.70 -1.74
N LEU A 83 1.21 9.13 -0.61
CA LEU A 83 1.85 7.92 -0.06
C LEU A 83 1.54 6.67 -0.88
N VAL A 84 0.34 6.57 -1.43
CA VAL A 84 -0.05 5.48 -2.33
C VAL A 84 0.69 5.58 -3.67
N ASP A 85 0.81 6.80 -4.23
CA ASP A 85 1.52 7.03 -5.49
C ASP A 85 3.01 6.71 -5.41
N ARG A 86 3.61 6.78 -4.22
CA ARG A 86 5.00 6.40 -3.98
C ARG A 86 5.22 4.91 -3.80
N ALA A 87 4.18 4.12 -3.55
CA ALA A 87 4.33 2.68 -3.31
C ALA A 87 4.84 1.92 -4.56
N PRO A 88 4.35 2.19 -5.79
CA PRO A 88 4.92 1.64 -7.03
C PRO A 88 6.42 1.87 -7.18
N ASP A 89 6.90 3.09 -6.92
CA ASP A 89 8.33 3.42 -7.00
C ASP A 89 9.17 2.54 -6.06
N VAL A 90 8.64 2.28 -4.86
CA VAL A 90 9.31 1.42 -3.87
C VAL A 90 9.31 -0.03 -4.32
N PHE A 91 8.26 -0.51 -4.99
CA PHE A 91 8.23 -1.86 -5.56
C PHE A 91 9.19 -2.03 -6.73
N GLU A 92 9.35 -1.00 -7.57
CA GLU A 92 10.20 -1.04 -8.76
C GLU A 92 11.68 -0.84 -8.44
N HIS A 93 11.99 0.05 -7.49
CA HIS A 93 13.36 0.51 -7.24
C HIS A 93 13.87 0.23 -5.83
N GLY A 94 13.03 -0.29 -4.96
CA GLY A 94 13.33 -0.42 -3.54
C GLY A 94 13.22 0.91 -2.79
N PRO A 95 13.52 0.93 -1.47
CA PRO A 95 13.46 2.15 -0.68
C PRO A 95 14.48 3.18 -1.22
N PRO A 96 14.12 4.48 -1.27
CA PRO A 96 15.02 5.50 -1.79
C PRO A 96 16.33 5.50 -0.99
N ALA A 97 17.46 5.50 -1.70
CA ALA A 97 18.77 5.62 -1.06
C ALA A 97 18.75 6.86 -0.15
N ARG A 98 19.22 6.67 1.10
CA ARG A 98 19.29 7.76 2.09
C ARG A 98 19.96 8.95 1.42
N LYS A 99 19.23 10.06 1.20
CA LYS A 99 19.85 11.31 0.75
C LYS A 99 20.98 11.59 1.73
N SER A 100 22.22 11.54 1.24
CA SER A 100 23.36 11.99 2.02
C SER A 100 23.03 13.41 2.46
N ARG A 101 22.94 13.64 3.77
CA ARG A 101 22.96 15.01 4.30
C ARG A 101 24.21 15.65 3.69
N GLY A 102 24.00 16.57 2.75
CA GLY A 102 25.08 17.36 2.17
C GLY A 102 25.91 17.99 3.28
N PRO A 103 27.21 18.20 3.07
CA PRO A 103 28.13 18.59 4.12
C PRO A 103 27.60 19.86 4.79
N ALA A 104 27.36 19.78 6.10
CA ALA A 104 27.08 20.95 6.91
C ALA A 104 28.20 21.97 6.66
N ALA A 105 27.82 23.11 6.09
CA ALA A 105 28.71 24.24 5.94
C ALA A 105 29.26 24.58 7.33
N ARG A 106 30.56 24.35 7.51
CA ARG A 106 31.32 24.88 8.64
C ARG A 106 31.58 26.34 8.33
N THR A 107 30.99 27.21 9.14
CA THR A 107 31.43 28.58 9.39
C THR A 107 31.35 28.81 10.88
#